data_AF-A0A9X5HBF9-F1
#
_entry.id   AF-A0A9X5HBF9-F1
#
_cell.length_a   1.000
_cell.length_b   1.000
_cell.length_c   1.000
_cell.angle_alpha   90.00
_cell.angle_beta   90.00
_cell.angle_gamma   90.00
#
_symmetry.space_group_name_H-M   'P 1'
#
loop_
_entity.id
_entity.type
_entity.pdbx_description
1 polymer ?
#
loop_
_entity_poly.entity_id
_entity_poly.type
_entity_poly.pdbx_seq_one_letter_code
_entity_poly.pdbx_strand_id
1 'polypeptide(L)'
;MAGRWALAPAEDGGVDVAPLGLDGLPSGPVRRETDLAEAVRSRPGVTRWVWRSTAEVYPRLLATGVRVERAYDVEAAETLLLGHEGRYGEPRSAAAALARLRGGPVPPDPP
;
A
#
# COMPACT_ATOMS: atom_id res chain seq x y z
N MET A 1 11.58 -0.31 -17.82
CA MET A 1 10.63 0.60 -17.14
C MET A 1 10.69 0.30 -15.66
N ALA A 2 10.91 1.28 -14.79
CA ALA A 2 10.87 1.01 -13.36
C ALA A 2 9.42 0.67 -12.97
N GLY A 3 9.26 -0.56 -12.47
CA GLY A 3 7.98 -1.23 -12.29
C GLY A 3 7.15 -0.66 -11.14
N ARG A 4 6.22 -1.47 -10.66
CA ARG A 4 5.44 -1.16 -9.46
C ARG A 4 6.31 -1.36 -8.22
N TRP A 5 6.07 -0.56 -7.18
CA TRP A 5 6.74 -0.72 -5.88
C TRP A 5 5.73 -0.71 -4.76
N ALA A 6 5.91 -1.62 -3.80
CA ALA A 6 5.21 -1.57 -2.53
C ALA A 6 5.89 -0.56 -1.62
N LEU A 7 5.07 0.13 -0.84
CA LEU A 7 5.48 1.04 0.23
C LEU A 7 4.53 0.85 1.41
N ALA A 8 5.08 0.55 2.59
CA ALA A 8 4.32 0.35 3.82
C ALA A 8 5.00 1.12 4.96
N PRO A 9 4.36 2.14 5.55
CA PRO A 9 4.85 2.76 6.77
C PRO A 9 4.98 1.72 7.89
N ALA A 10 6.08 1.79 8.64
CA ALA A 10 6.30 1.00 9.83
C ALA A 10 5.92 1.81 11.08
N GLU A 11 5.57 1.11 12.16
CA GLU A 11 5.15 1.74 13.43
C GLU A 11 6.27 2.57 14.08
N ASP A 12 7.53 2.22 13.82
CA ASP A 12 8.73 2.91 14.31
C ASP A 12 9.04 4.22 13.55
N GLY A 13 8.17 4.63 12.63
CA GLY A 13 8.35 5.81 11.80
C GLY A 13 9.12 5.56 10.50
N GLY A 14 9.69 4.37 10.32
CA GLY A 14 10.32 3.94 9.08
C GLY A 14 9.32 3.54 7.99
N VAL A 15 9.84 2.99 6.91
CA VAL A 15 9.07 2.51 5.77
C VAL A 15 9.69 1.24 5.20
N ASP A 16 8.87 0.23 4.94
CA ASP A 16 9.24 -0.95 4.18
C ASP A 16 8.92 -0.74 2.70
N VAL A 17 9.90 -1.02 1.83
CA VAL A 17 9.75 -0.88 0.38
C VAL A 17 10.26 -2.11 -0.35
N ALA A 18 9.59 -2.48 -1.44
CA ALA A 18 10.01 -3.57 -2.31
C ALA A 18 9.58 -3.34 -3.76
N PRO A 19 10.40 -3.71 -4.77
CA PRO A 19 9.94 -3.77 -6.14
C PRO A 19 8.91 -4.91 -6.29
N LEU A 20 7.90 -4.69 -7.13
CA LEU A 20 6.86 -5.67 -7.42
C LEU A 20 6.97 -6.16 -8.87
N GLY A 21 6.74 -7.47 -9.03
CA GLY A 21 6.55 -8.13 -10.31
C GLY A 21 5.21 -7.77 -10.97
N LEU A 22 5.00 -8.29 -12.18
CA LEU A 22 3.73 -8.12 -12.89
C LEU A 22 2.56 -8.82 -12.19
N ASP A 23 2.86 -9.90 -11.47
CA ASP A 23 1.97 -10.69 -10.62
C ASP A 23 1.63 -10.00 -9.28
N GLY A 24 2.26 -8.86 -8.97
CA GLY A 24 2.05 -8.13 -7.73
C GLY A 24 2.83 -8.68 -6.52
N LEU A 25 3.69 -9.69 -6.73
CA LEU A 25 4.56 -10.22 -5.68
C LEU A 25 5.89 -9.47 -5.62
N PRO A 26 6.58 -9.43 -4.46
CA PRO A 26 7.92 -8.86 -4.36
C PRO A 26 8.89 -9.51 -5.36
N SER A 27 9.47 -8.72 -6.25
CA SER A 27 10.48 -9.18 -7.22
C SER A 27 11.91 -8.98 -6.71
N GLY A 28 12.06 -8.67 -5.42
CA GLY A 28 13.32 -8.40 -4.74
C GLY A 28 13.10 -8.29 -3.23
N PRO A 29 14.17 -8.14 -2.44
CA PRO A 29 14.05 -8.08 -0.99
C PRO A 29 13.27 -6.84 -0.53
N VAL A 30 12.50 -7.02 0.55
CA VAL A 30 11.93 -5.91 1.32
C VAL A 30 13.07 -5.18 2.02
N ARG A 31 13.12 -3.86 1.88
CA ARG A 31 14.10 -2.99 2.54
C ARG A 31 13.40 -2.06 3.51
N ARG A 32 13.90 -2.03 4.75
CA ARG A 32 13.56 -1.03 5.75
C ARG A 32 14.35 0.24 5.50
N GLU A 33 13.67 1.36 5.35
CA GLU A 33 14.23 2.70 5.22
C GLU A 33 13.69 3.60 6.31
N THR A 34 14.44 4.64 6.68
CA THR A 34 14.12 5.48 7.85
C THR A 34 13.19 6.64 7.52
N ASP A 35 13.07 7.03 6.25
CA ASP A 35 12.31 8.21 5.83
C ASP A 35 11.41 7.90 4.63
N LEU A 36 10.11 8.16 4.83
CA LEU A 36 9.08 7.91 3.83
C LEU A 36 9.27 8.75 2.55
N ALA A 37 9.65 10.02 2.70
CA ALA A 37 9.79 10.94 1.58
C ALA A 37 11.02 10.59 0.74
N GLU A 38 12.13 10.26 1.40
CA GLU A 38 13.38 9.85 0.78
C GLU A 38 13.26 8.52 0.06
N ALA A 39 12.48 7.58 0.62
CA ALA A 39 12.16 6.34 -0.06
C ALA A 39 11.50 6.60 -1.43
N VAL A 40 10.66 7.62 -1.54
CA VAL A 40 10.05 8.02 -2.82
C VAL A 40 11.02 8.82 -3.70
N ARG A 41 11.70 9.84 -3.15
CA ARG A 41 12.60 10.73 -3.91
C ARG A 41 13.76 9.99 -4.57
N SER A 42 14.34 9.02 -3.87
CA SER A 42 15.45 8.20 -4.37
C SER A 42 15.05 7.27 -5.52
N ARG A 43 13.76 7.22 -5.89
CA ARG A 43 13.20 6.29 -6.89
C ARG A 43 12.38 7.00 -7.97
N PRO A 44 12.95 7.97 -8.72
CA PRO A 44 12.22 8.74 -9.73
C PRO A 44 11.69 7.90 -10.89
N GLY A 45 12.20 6.68 -11.09
CA GLY A 45 11.73 5.78 -12.14
C GLY A 45 10.42 5.05 -11.83
N VAL A 46 9.95 5.04 -10.58
CA VAL A 46 8.77 4.26 -10.18
C VAL A 46 7.52 4.84 -10.82
N THR A 47 6.90 4.04 -11.70
CA THR A 47 5.73 4.47 -12.47
C THR A 47 4.42 4.38 -11.69
N ARG A 48 4.38 3.54 -10.64
CA ARG A 48 3.21 3.39 -9.78
C ARG A 48 3.59 2.79 -8.43
N TRP A 49 3.15 3.47 -7.37
CA TRP A 49 3.26 2.98 -5.99
C TRP A 49 2.07 2.09 -5.63
N VAL A 50 2.27 1.19 -4.68
CA VAL A 50 1.23 0.36 -4.07
C VAL A 50 1.37 0.52 -2.57
N TRP A 51 0.32 0.97 -1.92
CA TRP A 51 0.29 1.14 -0.47
C TRP A 51 -1.03 0.67 0.10
N ARG A 52 -1.04 0.44 1.42
CA ARG A 52 -2.24 0.06 2.16
C ARG A 52 -3.36 1.08 1.95
N SER A 53 -3.11 2.33 2.31
CA SER A 53 -4.10 3.40 2.33
C SER A 53 -3.50 4.74 1.92
N THR A 54 -4.12 5.41 0.96
CA THR A 54 -3.76 6.75 0.50
C THR A 54 -3.97 7.78 1.59
N ALA A 55 -5.03 7.62 2.39
CA ALA A 55 -5.33 8.51 3.51
C ALA A 55 -4.24 8.48 4.59
N GLU A 56 -3.55 7.34 4.75
CA GLU A 56 -2.42 7.20 5.67
C GLU A 56 -1.12 7.75 5.08
N VAL A 57 -0.84 7.45 3.82
CA VAL A 57 0.50 7.69 3.21
C VAL A 57 0.61 9.06 2.56
N TYR A 58 -0.37 9.45 1.74
CA TYR A 58 -0.22 10.61 0.85
C TYR A 58 -0.13 11.96 1.56
N PRO A 59 -0.89 12.22 2.65
CA PRO A 59 -0.73 13.47 3.41
C PRO A 59 0.69 13.65 3.97
N ARG A 60 1.34 12.56 4.42
CA ARG A 60 2.72 12.58 4.94
C ARG A 60 3.73 12.95 3.85
N LEU A 61 3.56 12.42 2.64
CA LEU A 61 4.39 12.76 1.48
C LEU A 61 4.19 14.22 1.03
N LEU A 62 2.94 14.68 0.99
CA LEU A 62 2.62 16.07 0.62
C LEU A 62 3.22 17.06 1.61
N ALA A 63 3.21 16.74 2.91
CA ALA A 63 3.82 17.57 3.95
C ALA A 63 5.33 17.76 3.76
N THR A 64 6.01 16.86 3.06
CA THR A 64 7.44 16.95 2.72
C THR A 64 7.69 17.48 1.30
N GLY A 65 6.65 17.94 0.61
CA GLY A 65 6.72 18.42 -0.78
C GLY A 65 6.86 17.32 -1.84
N VAL A 66 6.74 16.04 -1.46
CA VAL A 66 6.82 14.92 -2.40
C VAL A 66 5.44 14.68 -3.02
N ARG A 67 5.38 14.69 -4.35
CA ARG A 67 4.18 14.35 -5.11
C ARG A 67 4.35 13.00 -5.78
N VAL A 68 3.37 12.12 -5.55
CA VAL A 68 3.21 10.86 -6.28
C VAL A 68 2.04 11.03 -7.24
N GLU A 69 2.29 10.75 -8.53
CA GLU A 69 1.28 10.91 -9.58
C GLU A 69 0.31 9.72 -9.65
N ARG A 70 0.80 8.51 -9.36
CA ARG A 70 0.04 7.27 -9.55
C ARG A 70 0.31 6.30 -8.40
N ALA A 71 -0.77 5.83 -7.79
CA ALA A 71 -0.73 4.79 -6.78
C ALA A 71 -1.90 3.80 -6.92
N TYR A 72 -1.74 2.60 -6.39
CA TYR A 72 -2.82 1.72 -6.01
C TYR A 72 -2.98 1.77 -4.49
N ASP A 73 -4.24 1.88 -4.09
CA ASP A 73 -4.67 1.85 -2.70
C ASP A 73 -5.40 0.52 -2.49
N VAL A 74 -4.83 -0.31 -1.63
CA VAL A 74 -5.34 -1.67 -1.37
C VAL A 74 -6.72 -1.60 -0.71
N GLU A 75 -6.90 -0.74 0.28
CA GLU A 75 -8.18 -0.64 0.99
C GLU A 75 -9.27 -0.01 0.11
N ALA A 76 -8.92 0.93 -0.76
CA ALA A 76 -9.88 1.47 -1.73
C ALA A 76 -10.32 0.39 -2.74
N ALA A 77 -9.39 -0.43 -3.23
CA ALA A 77 -9.71 -1.54 -4.12
C ALA A 77 -10.61 -2.57 -3.40
N GLU A 78 -10.28 -2.96 -2.18
CA GLU A 78 -11.09 -3.88 -1.39
C GLU A 78 -12.51 -3.35 -1.15
N THR A 79 -12.65 -2.05 -0.85
CA THR A 79 -13.96 -1.40 -0.70
C THR A 79 -14.83 -1.57 -1.94
N LEU A 80 -14.26 -1.38 -3.13
CA LEU A 80 -14.98 -1.51 -4.39
C LEU A 80 -15.35 -2.97 -4.69
N LEU A 81 -14.45 -3.92 -4.42
CA LEU A 81 -14.71 -5.35 -4.58
C LEU A 81 -15.80 -5.84 -3.64
N LEU A 82 -15.76 -5.44 -2.36
CA LEU A 82 -16.81 -5.74 -1.39
C LEU A 82 -18.16 -5.15 -1.83
N GLY A 83 -18.17 -3.91 -2.31
CA GLY A 83 -19.37 -3.31 -2.87
C GLY A 83 -19.93 -4.11 -4.05
N HIS A 84 -19.06 -4.54 -4.97
CA HIS A 84 -19.44 -5.37 -6.11
C HIS A 84 -20.02 -6.73 -5.69
N GLU A 85 -19.50 -7.33 -4.63
CA GLU A 85 -19.99 -8.60 -4.06
C GLU A 85 -21.25 -8.44 -3.17
N GLY A 86 -21.80 -7.24 -3.00
CA GLY A 86 -22.94 -7.00 -2.11
C GLY A 86 -22.59 -7.00 -0.62
N ARG A 87 -21.31 -6.84 -0.29
CA ARG A 87 -20.71 -6.90 1.05
C ARG A 87 -20.19 -5.55 1.51
N TYR A 88 -20.76 -4.48 0.97
CA TYR A 88 -20.37 -3.11 1.32
C TYR A 88 -20.46 -2.87 2.82
N GLY A 89 -19.40 -2.31 3.41
CA GLY A 89 -19.30 -2.05 4.85
C GLY A 89 -18.66 -3.18 5.66
N GLU A 90 -18.35 -4.33 5.06
CA GLU A 90 -17.46 -5.31 5.70
C GLU A 90 -16.03 -4.75 5.88
N PRO A 91 -15.23 -5.31 6.81
CA PRO A 91 -13.85 -4.91 7.00
C PRO A 91 -13.03 -4.96 5.70
N ARG A 92 -12.40 -3.82 5.38
CA ARG A 92 -11.69 -3.53 4.11
C ARG A 92 -10.18 -3.35 4.28
N SER A 93 -9.67 -3.39 5.51
CA SER A 93 -8.24 -3.25 5.79
C SER A 93 -7.41 -4.30 5.05
N ALA A 94 -6.12 -4.02 4.83
CA ALA A 94 -5.23 -5.00 4.18
C ALA A 94 -5.16 -6.34 4.93
N ALA A 95 -5.29 -6.33 6.26
CA ALA A 95 -5.39 -7.54 7.07
C ALA A 95 -6.70 -8.31 6.80
N ALA A 96 -7.83 -7.60 6.72
CA ALA A 96 -9.13 -8.19 6.36
C ALA A 96 -9.13 -8.80 4.95
N ALA A 97 -8.64 -8.05 3.96
CA ALA A 97 -8.50 -8.52 2.58
C ALA A 97 -7.61 -9.77 2.50
N LEU A 98 -6.46 -9.77 3.21
CA LEU A 98 -5.55 -10.92 3.25
C LEU A 98 -6.18 -12.15 3.92
N ALA A 99 -6.91 -11.96 5.02
CA ALA A 99 -7.61 -13.03 5.69
C ALA A 99 -8.66 -13.66 4.78
N ARG A 100 -9.47 -12.84 4.10
CA ARG A 100 -10.47 -13.27 3.12
C ARG A 100 -9.82 -14.04 1.96
N LEU A 101 -8.73 -13.52 1.39
CA LEU A 101 -7.96 -14.18 0.33
C LEU A 101 -7.42 -15.56 0.74
N ARG A 102 -7.04 -15.72 2.03
CA ARG A 102 -6.50 -16.97 2.58
C ARG A 102 -7.56 -17.88 3.21
N GLY A 103 -8.84 -17.49 3.19
CA GLY A 103 -9.93 -18.24 3.85
C GLY A 103 -9.83 -18.26 5.39
N GLY A 104 -9.15 -17.29 5.99
CA GLY A 104 -9.01 -17.13 7.43
C GLY A 104 -10.08 -16.22 8.07
N PRO A 105 -10.10 -16.11 9.41
CA PRO A 105 -11.01 -15.20 10.11
C PRO A 105 -10.70 -13.74 9.77
N VAL A 106 -11.73 -12.98 9.37
CA VAL A 106 -11.60 -11.58 8.98
C VAL A 106 -11.57 -10.69 10.24
N PRO A 107 -10.46 -10.00 10.55
CA PRO A 107 -10.41 -9.05 11.67
C PRO A 107 -11.30 -7.83 11.38
N PRO A 108 -11.81 -7.14 12.42
CA PRO A 108 -12.42 -5.83 12.25
C PRO A 108 -11.38 -4.84 11.74
N ASP A 109 -11.84 -3.79 11.05
CA ASP A 109 -10.97 -2.69 10.68
C ASP A 109 -10.49 -1.93 11.93
N PRO A 110 -9.25 -1.43 11.93
CA PRO A 110 -8.78 -0.56 12.99
C PRO A 110 -9.60 0.74 13.02
N PRO A 111 -9.74 1.37 14.21
CA PRO A 111 -10.48 2.62 14.38
C PRO A 111 -9.89 3.78 13.58
#